data_AF-A0A946RE48-F1
#
_entry.id   AF-A0A946RE48-F1
#
_cell.length_a   1.000
_cell.length_b   1.000
_cell.length_c   1.000
_cell.angle_alpha   90.00
_cell.angle_beta   90.00
_cell.angle_gamma   90.00
#
_symmetry.space_group_name_H-M   'P 1'
#
loop_
_entity.id
_entity.type
_entity.pdbx_description
1 polymer ?
#
loop_
_entity_poly.entity_id
_entity_poly.type
_entity_poly.pdbx_seq_one_letter_code
_entity_poly.pdbx_strand_id
1 'polypeptide(L)'
;MISVKKSLSLCLLFFISCGFHTDSGPLYPIPVLKVKLGETKTFHLKNYFRSEKVDLIIQNPAKHRLLIGNDLKIDGSLVSHEFETVFLLANGHPIQVIIKYEWMVKHTFSFSSESAGKVVVMGGFNDWSRTA
;
A
#
# COMPACT_ATOMS: atom_id res chain seq x y z
N MET A 1 16.77 -12.23 -64.87
CA MET A 1 17.24 -12.35 -63.47
C MET A 1 16.98 -11.01 -62.79
N ILE A 2 15.92 -10.93 -62.00
CA ILE A 2 15.39 -9.67 -61.45
C ILE A 2 16.21 -9.31 -60.20
N SER A 3 16.98 -8.23 -60.28
CA SER A 3 17.76 -7.71 -59.15
C SER A 3 16.87 -6.85 -58.24
N VAL A 4 16.08 -7.50 -57.39
CA VAL A 4 15.41 -6.83 -56.26
C VAL A 4 16.40 -6.79 -55.10
N LYS A 5 17.32 -5.83 -55.11
CA LYS A 5 18.26 -5.60 -54.00
C LYS A 5 17.97 -4.22 -53.38
N LYS A 6 17.60 -4.27 -52.09
CA LYS A 6 17.79 -3.22 -51.07
C LYS A 6 16.76 -2.09 -50.93
N SER A 7 15.46 -2.30 -51.13
CA SER A 7 14.45 -1.30 -50.67
C SER A 7 13.48 -1.80 -49.60
N LEU A 8 13.47 -3.09 -49.26
CA LEU A 8 12.47 -3.65 -48.33
C LEU A 8 12.76 -3.41 -46.83
N SER A 9 13.93 -2.85 -46.48
CA SER A 9 14.35 -2.73 -45.08
C SER A 9 13.89 -1.43 -44.38
N LEU A 10 13.42 -0.43 -45.12
CA LEU A 10 13.10 0.87 -44.52
C LEU A 10 11.63 0.99 -44.05
N CYS A 11 10.71 0.20 -44.61
CA CYS A 11 9.31 0.19 -44.17
C CYS A 11 9.08 -0.49 -42.82
N LEU A 12 10.03 -1.30 -42.32
CA LEU A 12 9.88 -1.98 -41.02
C LEU A 12 10.16 -1.06 -39.81
N LEU A 13 10.73 0.13 -40.02
CA LEU A 13 11.07 1.05 -38.92
C LEU A 13 9.90 1.92 -38.45
N PHE A 14 8.77 1.94 -39.17
CA PHE A 14 7.60 2.73 -38.80
C PHE A 14 6.61 2.01 -37.87
N PHE A 15 6.80 0.72 -37.60
CA PHE A 15 5.90 -0.06 -36.73
C PHE A 15 6.34 -0.12 -35.26
N ILE A 16 7.48 0.47 -34.91
CA ILE A 16 7.92 0.60 -33.51
C ILE A 16 7.53 1.99 -32.97
N SER A 17 6.30 2.42 -33.26
CA SER A 17 5.67 3.43 -32.44
C SER A 17 5.23 2.72 -31.16
N CYS A 18 6.03 2.84 -30.10
CA CYS A 18 5.63 2.45 -28.74
C CYS A 18 4.60 3.47 -28.24
N GLY A 19 3.44 3.53 -28.91
CA GLY A 19 2.31 4.38 -28.58
C GLY A 19 1.48 3.74 -27.49
N PHE A 20 2.07 3.50 -26.32
CA PHE A 20 1.27 3.31 -25.10
C PHE A 20 1.06 4.68 -24.47
N HIS A 21 0.16 5.47 -25.06
CA HIS A 21 -0.61 6.42 -24.25
C HIS A 21 -1.59 5.58 -23.44
N THR A 22 -1.12 4.97 -22.35
CA THR A 22 -2.03 4.48 -21.33
C THR A 22 -2.58 5.73 -20.66
N ASP A 23 -3.83 6.04 -21.00
CA ASP A 23 -4.62 7.00 -20.27
C ASP A 23 -4.43 6.72 -18.78
N SER A 24 -3.83 7.69 -18.11
CA SER A 24 -2.99 7.42 -16.94
C SER A 24 -3.80 7.16 -15.66
N GLY A 25 -5.10 6.90 -15.82
CA GLY A 25 -6.11 6.78 -14.80
C GLY A 25 -6.29 8.09 -14.01
N PRO A 26 -7.31 8.16 -13.15
CA PRO A 26 -7.47 9.29 -12.23
C PRO A 26 -6.38 9.36 -11.14
N LEU A 27 -5.47 8.38 -11.10
CA LEU A 27 -4.52 8.15 -10.01
C LEU A 27 -3.06 8.07 -10.45
N TYR A 28 -2.16 8.49 -9.58
CA TYR A 28 -0.79 7.99 -9.54
C TYR A 28 -0.75 6.55 -8.99
N PRO A 29 0.29 5.77 -9.29
CA PRO A 29 0.45 4.44 -8.72
C PRO A 29 0.39 4.49 -7.19
N ILE A 30 -0.52 3.71 -6.59
CA ILE A 30 -0.61 3.57 -5.14
C ILE A 30 0.32 2.41 -4.73
N PRO A 31 1.32 2.65 -3.86
CA PRO A 31 2.17 1.58 -3.37
C PRO A 31 1.38 0.64 -2.45
N VAL A 32 1.93 -0.54 -2.18
CA VAL A 32 1.40 -1.41 -1.13
C VAL A 32 1.49 -0.68 0.22
N LEU A 33 0.34 -0.50 0.86
CA LEU A 33 0.23 0.23 2.12
C LEU A 33 0.46 -0.74 3.28
N LYS A 34 1.33 -0.35 4.22
CA LYS A 34 1.76 -1.24 5.31
C LYS A 34 1.12 -0.86 6.64
N VAL A 35 0.53 -1.83 7.31
CA VAL A 35 -0.07 -1.71 8.65
C VAL A 35 0.53 -2.79 9.53
N LYS A 36 0.99 -2.45 10.74
CA LYS A 36 1.42 -3.47 11.70
C LYS A 36 0.21 -4.13 12.36
N LEU A 37 0.27 -5.44 12.58
CA LEU A 37 -0.76 -6.14 13.35
C LEU A 37 -0.90 -5.51 14.74
N GLY A 38 -2.12 -5.24 15.21
CA GLY A 38 -2.36 -4.56 16.48
C GLY A 38 -2.22 -3.03 16.47
N GLU A 39 -1.89 -2.40 15.33
CA GLU A 39 -1.90 -0.94 15.18
C GLU A 39 -3.09 -0.47 14.34
N THR A 40 -3.56 0.75 14.60
CA THR A 40 -4.49 1.44 13.71
C THR A 40 -3.73 2.51 12.93
N LYS A 41 -3.90 2.53 11.61
CA LYS A 41 -3.18 3.45 10.72
C LYS A 41 -4.10 4.13 9.72
N THR A 42 -3.86 5.41 9.48
CA THR A 42 -4.59 6.21 8.49
C THR A 42 -3.70 6.50 7.30
N PHE A 43 -4.23 6.32 6.09
CA PHE A 43 -3.58 6.63 4.83
C PHE A 43 -4.34 7.74 4.10
N HIS A 44 -3.64 8.83 3.81
CA HIS A 44 -4.17 9.96 3.06
C HIS A 44 -4.10 9.65 1.55
N LEU A 45 -5.19 9.11 0.98
CA LEU A 45 -5.21 8.67 -0.41
C LEU A 45 -5.17 9.85 -1.40
N LYS A 46 -5.50 11.06 -0.95
CA LYS A 46 -5.41 12.30 -1.75
C LYS A 46 -4.06 12.48 -2.44
N ASN A 47 -2.98 12.02 -1.81
CA ASN A 47 -1.61 12.14 -2.34
C ASN A 47 -1.40 11.34 -3.65
N TYR A 48 -2.30 10.43 -3.96
CA TYR A 48 -2.24 9.61 -5.17
C TYR A 48 -3.20 10.08 -6.26
N PHE A 49 -3.90 11.20 -6.07
CA PHE A 49 -4.87 11.68 -7.04
C PHE A 49 -4.23 12.64 -8.04
N ARG A 50 -4.58 12.52 -9.32
CA ARG A 50 -4.18 13.48 -10.34
C ARG A 50 -5.11 14.71 -10.39
N SER A 51 -6.33 14.55 -9.87
CA SER A 51 -7.33 15.61 -9.76
C SER A 51 -7.43 16.09 -8.31
N GLU A 52 -7.68 17.39 -8.12
CA GLU A 52 -7.91 17.97 -6.78
C GLU A 52 -9.19 17.47 -6.12
N LYS A 53 -10.17 17.06 -6.93
CA LYS A 53 -11.48 16.58 -6.49
C LYS A 53 -11.69 15.15 -6.97
N VAL A 54 -11.61 14.23 -6.02
CA VAL A 54 -11.95 12.82 -6.20
C VAL A 54 -12.89 12.44 -5.08
N ASP A 55 -14.05 11.92 -5.45
CA ASP A 55 -14.98 11.27 -4.55
C ASP A 55 -14.63 9.78 -4.45
N LEU A 56 -14.48 9.31 -3.21
CA LEU A 56 -14.11 7.93 -2.92
C LEU A 56 -15.25 7.17 -2.24
N ILE A 57 -15.55 5.98 -2.76
CA ILE A 57 -16.55 5.08 -2.21
C ILE A 57 -15.92 3.71 -1.99
N ILE A 58 -16.03 3.15 -0.79
CA ILE A 58 -15.61 1.78 -0.51
C ILE A 58 -16.63 0.77 -1.05
N GLN A 59 -16.17 -0.22 -1.81
CA GLN A 59 -17.03 -1.24 -2.42
C GLN A 59 -17.13 -2.50 -1.56
N ASN A 60 -16.11 -2.79 -0.76
CA ASN A 60 -16.08 -3.92 0.15
C ASN A 60 -15.88 -3.44 1.60
N PRO A 61 -16.92 -2.91 2.28
CA PRO A 61 -16.78 -2.50 3.68
C PRO A 61 -16.42 -3.69 4.58
N ALA A 62 -15.63 -3.44 5.63
CA ALA A 62 -15.35 -4.41 6.69
C ALA A 62 -15.15 -3.68 8.02
N LYS A 63 -15.32 -4.38 9.14
CA LYS A 63 -15.28 -3.78 10.50
C LYS A 63 -13.97 -3.04 10.79
N HIS A 64 -12.86 -3.54 10.26
CA HIS A 64 -11.52 -2.99 10.46
C HIS A 64 -11.13 -1.91 9.44
N ARG A 65 -12.05 -1.51 8.57
CA ARG A 65 -11.82 -0.50 7.52
C ARG A 65 -12.81 0.65 7.67
N LEU A 66 -12.29 1.86 7.60
CA LEU A 66 -13.11 3.06 7.60
C LEU A 66 -12.56 4.06 6.57
N LEU A 67 -13.44 4.55 5.71
CA LEU A 67 -13.12 5.59 4.74
C LEU A 67 -13.84 6.87 5.17
N ILE A 68 -13.08 7.95 5.39
CA ILE A 68 -13.63 9.28 5.72
C ILE A 68 -13.05 10.28 4.70
N GLY A 69 -13.88 10.70 3.75
CA GLY A 69 -13.40 11.47 2.61
C GLY A 69 -12.30 10.70 1.88
N ASN A 70 -11.07 11.23 1.90
CA ASN A 70 -9.91 10.63 1.25
C ASN A 70 -8.99 9.85 2.19
N ASP A 71 -9.37 9.71 3.46
CA ASP A 71 -8.58 9.04 4.48
C ASP A 71 -9.07 7.61 4.66
N LEU A 72 -8.21 6.65 4.31
CA LEU A 72 -8.44 5.23 4.54
C LEU A 72 -7.79 4.83 5.86
N LYS A 73 -8.62 4.56 6.87
CA LYS A 73 -8.21 4.06 8.17
C LYS A 73 -8.35 2.54 8.21
N ILE A 74 -7.27 1.86 8.59
CA ILE A 74 -7.18 0.40 8.73
C ILE A 74 -6.81 0.07 10.17
N ASP A 75 -7.60 -0.80 10.81
CA ASP A 75 -7.34 -1.36 12.12
C ASP A 75 -6.71 -2.77 11.98
N GLY A 76 -5.43 -2.88 12.28
CA GLY A 76 -4.68 -4.14 12.24
C GLY A 76 -4.93 -5.07 13.43
N SER A 77 -5.74 -4.69 14.43
CA SER A 77 -6.01 -5.53 15.61
C SER A 77 -7.02 -6.66 15.35
N LEU A 78 -7.86 -6.49 14.33
CA LEU A 78 -8.97 -7.41 14.02
C LEU A 78 -8.65 -8.34 12.84
N VAL A 79 -7.39 -8.39 12.40
CA VAL A 79 -6.97 -9.05 11.16
C VAL A 79 -5.92 -10.12 11.43
N SER A 80 -6.01 -11.24 10.71
CA SER A 80 -5.07 -12.37 10.78
C SER A 80 -4.35 -12.68 9.45
N HIS A 81 -4.67 -11.96 8.37
CA HIS A 81 -4.14 -12.20 7.03
C HIS A 81 -2.89 -11.35 6.75
N GLU A 82 -2.00 -11.83 5.88
CA GLU A 82 -0.79 -11.09 5.47
C GLU A 82 -1.08 -9.95 4.49
N PHE A 83 -2.08 -10.12 3.62
CA PHE A 83 -2.47 -9.15 2.62
C PHE A 83 -3.99 -9.03 2.50
N GLU A 84 -4.45 -7.84 2.15
CA GLU A 84 -5.85 -7.57 1.86
C GLU A 84 -5.95 -6.59 0.68
N THR A 85 -6.98 -6.75 -0.15
CA THR A 85 -7.34 -5.78 -1.18
C THR A 85 -8.57 -4.98 -0.77
N VAL A 86 -8.46 -3.65 -0.78
CA VAL A 86 -9.57 -2.73 -0.60
C VAL A 86 -10.00 -2.25 -1.99
N PHE A 87 -11.25 -2.53 -2.36
CA PHE A 87 -11.85 -2.07 -3.60
C PHE A 87 -12.55 -0.74 -3.33
N LEU A 88 -12.17 0.28 -4.10
CA LEU A 88 -12.77 1.61 -4.03
C LEU A 88 -13.29 2.02 -5.41
N LEU A 89 -14.22 2.96 -5.45
CA LEU A 89 -14.54 3.75 -6.64
C LEU A 89 -13.97 5.14 -6.45
N ALA A 90 -13.21 5.63 -7.42
CA ALA A 90 -12.75 7.01 -7.52
C ALA A 90 -13.50 7.69 -8.66
N ASN A 91 -14.42 8.61 -8.34
CA ASN A 91 -15.34 9.23 -9.32
C ASN A 91 -16.05 8.19 -10.21
N GLY A 92 -16.45 7.05 -9.62
CA GLY A 92 -17.08 5.94 -10.35
C GLY A 92 -16.12 4.98 -11.06
N HIS A 93 -14.82 5.25 -11.10
CA HIS A 93 -13.83 4.32 -11.66
C HIS A 93 -13.31 3.35 -10.59
N PRO A 94 -13.30 2.02 -10.85
CA PRO A 94 -12.81 1.04 -9.89
C PRO A 94 -11.29 1.16 -9.71
N ILE A 95 -10.84 1.18 -8.46
CA ILE A 95 -9.45 1.21 -8.07
C ILE A 95 -9.21 0.16 -6.96
N GLN A 96 -7.96 -0.28 -6.83
CA GLN A 96 -7.56 -1.28 -5.84
C GLN A 96 -6.42 -0.72 -4.98
N VAL A 97 -6.55 -0.86 -3.68
CA VAL A 97 -5.49 -0.54 -2.72
C VAL A 97 -5.11 -1.82 -2.00
N ILE A 98 -3.83 -2.20 -2.08
CA ILE A 98 -3.31 -3.40 -1.44
C ILE A 98 -2.76 -3.00 -0.07
N ILE A 99 -3.28 -3.65 0.97
CA ILE A 99 -2.79 -3.55 2.34
C ILE A 99 -1.92 -4.77 2.62
N LYS A 100 -0.72 -4.54 3.16
CA LYS A 100 0.14 -5.57 3.75
C LYS A 100 0.11 -5.41 5.27
N TYR A 101 -0.24 -6.48 5.95
CA TYR A 101 -0.13 -6.56 7.40
C TYR A 101 1.24 -7.11 7.78
N GLU A 102 2.01 -6.30 8.52
CA GLU A 102 3.34 -6.69 8.98
C GLU A 102 3.25 -7.17 10.44
N TRP A 103 3.82 -8.34 10.70
CA TRP A 103 3.95 -8.84 12.06
C TRP A 103 4.71 -7.84 12.92
N MET A 104 4.18 -7.56 14.11
CA MET A 104 4.98 -6.92 15.14
C MET A 104 5.94 -7.98 15.69
N VAL A 105 7.23 -7.77 15.47
CA VAL A 105 8.26 -8.61 16.09
C VAL A 105 8.29 -8.27 17.58
N LYS A 106 8.02 -9.27 18.43
CA LYS A 106 8.21 -9.12 19.87
C LYS A 106 9.70 -8.87 20.13
N HIS A 107 10.02 -7.73 20.70
CA HIS A 107 11.36 -7.50 21.25
C HIS A 107 11.40 -8.07 22.66
N THR A 108 12.09 -9.20 22.83
CA THR A 108 12.39 -9.75 24.15
C THR A 108 13.73 -9.19 24.61
N PHE A 109 13.74 -8.55 25.77
CA PHE A 109 14.95 -8.18 26.47
C PHE A 109 15.20 -9.23 27.56
N SER A 110 16.35 -9.88 27.51
CA SER A 110 16.77 -10.82 28.55
C SER A 110 17.96 -10.21 29.29
N PHE A 111 17.86 -10.14 30.61
CA PHE A 111 18.93 -9.69 31.50
C PHE A 111 19.16 -10.74 32.57
N SER A 112 20.42 -11.10 32.79
CA SER A 112 20.85 -12.01 33.85
C SER A 112 22.03 -11.40 34.58
N SER A 113 21.98 -11.38 35.91
CA SER A 113 23.08 -10.93 36.76
C SER A 113 22.99 -11.58 38.12
N GLU A 114 24.14 -12.03 38.64
CA GLU A 114 24.25 -12.65 39.98
C GLU A 114 24.32 -11.61 41.11
N SER A 115 24.58 -10.34 40.79
CA SER A 115 24.92 -9.31 41.77
C SER A 115 24.28 -7.94 41.52
N ALA A 116 23.32 -7.83 40.58
CA ALA A 116 22.73 -6.53 40.25
C ALA A 116 21.81 -6.01 41.37
N GLY A 117 22.17 -4.84 41.94
CA GLY A 117 21.34 -4.15 42.94
C GLY A 117 20.15 -3.38 42.35
N LYS A 118 20.21 -2.95 41.08
CA LYS A 118 19.09 -2.32 40.36
C LYS A 118 19.26 -2.46 38.85
N VAL A 119 18.18 -2.81 38.17
CA VAL A 119 18.11 -2.89 36.69
C VAL A 119 17.07 -1.90 36.21
N VAL A 120 17.42 -1.08 35.22
CA VAL A 120 16.51 -0.12 34.58
C VAL A 120 16.58 -0.31 33.07
N VAL A 121 15.43 -0.50 32.44
CA VAL A 121 15.28 -0.63 30.99
C VAL A 121 14.59 0.63 30.48
N MET A 122 15.27 1.43 29.66
CA MET A 122 14.76 2.70 29.11
C MET A 122 14.76 2.68 27.59
N GLY A 123 13.68 3.17 26.98
CA GLY A 123 13.49 3.18 25.53
C GLY A 123 12.04 3.51 25.17
N GLY A 124 11.79 3.85 23.90
CA GLY A 124 10.45 3.97 23.34
C GLY A 124 9.80 2.61 23.16
N PHE A 125 9.53 1.92 24.26
CA PHE A 125 8.82 0.64 24.22
C PHE A 125 7.36 0.92 23.94
N ASN A 126 6.82 0.25 22.92
CA ASN A 126 5.39 0.23 22.71
C ASN A 126 4.80 -0.54 23.90
N ASP A 127 4.18 0.19 24.84
CA ASP A 127 3.61 -0.35 26.08
C ASP A 127 2.36 -1.18 25.76
N TRP A 128 2.55 -2.38 25.21
CA TRP A 128 1.48 -3.36 24.98
C TRP A 128 1.04 -4.06 26.27
N SER A 129 1.60 -3.68 27.43
CA SER A 129 1.20 -4.22 28.73
C SER A 129 -0.12 -3.64 29.25
N ARG A 130 -0.70 -2.65 28.55
CA ARG A 130 -1.98 -2.01 28.91
C ARG A 130 -3.20 -2.64 28.25
N THR A 131 -3.31 -3.96 28.25
CA THR A 131 -4.59 -4.66 28.08
C THR A 131 -4.54 -6.00 28.80
N ALA A 132 -4.99 -5.98 30.05
CA ALA A 132 -5.63 -7.09 30.75
C ALA A 132 -6.91 -6.54 31.39
#